data_AF-A0A1N6MAP8-F1
#
_entry.id   AF-A0A1N6MAP8-F1
#
_cell.length_a   1.000
_cell.length_b   1.000
_cell.length_c   1.000
_cell.angle_alpha   90.00
_cell.angle_beta   90.00
_cell.angle_gamma   90.00
#
_symmetry.space_group_name_H-M   'P 1'
#
loop_
_entity.id
_entity.type
_entity.pdbx_description
1 polymer ?
#
loop_
_entity_poly.entity_id
_entity_poly.type
_entity_poly.pdbx_seq_one_letter_code
_entity_poly.pdbx_strand_id
1 'polypeptide(L)'
;MMKSITDKAIQNELKVLSADREASADQQSADTFAAQIVNMILRELRGIHPAWRASIRSEQEYETLKLNYVKAMMEQGVNTMVQVQRGLRMARANSSDFIPGPGKFCAWCLDDEAWLSAYQRMMMRRVPQSRLEQLVRNECEFDVRKLNQEKAQQLFEKTYHKWVQRERNGTLPPQVSRLSSPLVTTEFDRLRCERGVPDPNTLTGIFKRVAELGQRYQSNKMGNKSWNLPQ
;
A
#
# COMPACT_ATOMS: atom_id res chain seq x y z
N MET A 1 39.83 -18.97 51.16
CA MET A 1 40.41 -18.64 49.84
C MET A 1 39.42 -17.77 49.07
N MET A 2 39.65 -16.46 49.07
CA MET A 2 38.75 -15.43 48.51
C MET A 2 38.92 -15.36 46.99
N LYS A 3 37.88 -15.69 46.22
CA LYS A 3 37.86 -15.43 44.77
C LYS A 3 37.64 -13.92 44.58
N SER A 4 38.65 -13.25 44.07
CA SER A 4 38.73 -11.79 43.99
C SER A 4 37.56 -11.21 43.20
N ILE A 5 36.90 -10.21 43.77
CA ILE A 5 35.78 -9.46 43.19
C ILE A 5 36.16 -8.82 41.84
N THR A 6 37.46 -8.65 41.59
CA THR A 6 38.02 -8.10 40.34
C THR A 6 37.78 -8.98 39.11
N ASP A 7 37.77 -10.31 39.26
CA ASP A 7 37.63 -11.21 38.10
C ASP A 7 36.23 -11.14 37.49
N LYS A 8 35.20 -10.94 38.33
CA LYS A 8 33.82 -10.80 37.85
C LYS A 8 33.59 -9.46 37.15
N ALA A 9 34.26 -8.40 37.59
CA ALA A 9 34.18 -7.08 36.95
C ALA A 9 34.83 -7.10 35.56
N ILE A 10 36.02 -7.70 35.44
CA ILE A 10 36.74 -7.84 34.18
C ILE A 10 35.94 -8.69 33.17
N GLN A 11 35.34 -9.79 33.62
CA GLN A 11 34.50 -10.64 32.76
C GLN A 11 33.22 -9.92 32.31
N ASN A 12 32.67 -9.02 33.12
CA ASN A 12 31.50 -8.23 32.73
C ASN A 12 31.85 -7.13 31.72
N GLU A 13 32.98 -6.44 31.87
CA GLU A 13 33.48 -5.46 30.89
C GLU A 13 33.80 -6.12 29.53
N LEU A 14 34.43 -7.29 29.54
CA LEU A 14 34.70 -8.06 28.31
C LEU A 14 33.40 -8.53 27.62
N LYS A 15 32.34 -8.81 28.39
CA LYS A 15 31.03 -9.20 27.86
C LYS A 15 30.25 -8.02 27.27
N VAL A 16 30.37 -6.83 27.86
CA VAL A 16 29.78 -5.60 27.32
C VAL A 16 30.48 -5.20 26.02
N LEU A 17 31.81 -5.26 25.97
CA LEU A 17 32.60 -4.94 24.77
C LEU A 17 32.38 -5.93 23.60
N SER A 18 32.02 -7.18 23.89
CA SER A 18 31.66 -8.18 22.85
C SER A 18 30.22 -8.03 22.36
N ALA A 19 29.28 -7.65 23.23
CA ALA A 19 27.89 -7.37 22.85
C ALA A 19 27.76 -6.14 21.93
N ASP A 20 28.54 -5.07 22.17
CA ASP A 20 28.59 -3.91 21.28
C ASP A 20 29.16 -4.28 19.90
N ARG A 21 30.06 -5.27 19.86
CA ARG A 21 30.71 -5.75 18.64
C ARG A 21 29.78 -6.61 17.80
N GLU A 22 28.94 -7.44 18.42
CA GLU A 22 27.90 -8.22 17.74
C GLU A 22 26.78 -7.33 17.18
N ALA A 23 26.38 -6.26 17.89
CA ALA A 23 25.43 -5.27 17.35
C ALA A 23 26.01 -4.45 16.17
N SER A 24 27.32 -4.19 16.17
CA SER A 24 27.99 -3.46 15.09
C SER A 24 28.15 -4.27 13.79
N ALA A 25 28.24 -5.61 13.87
CA ALA A 25 28.48 -6.47 12.72
C ALA A 25 27.27 -6.58 11.77
N ASP A 26 26.06 -6.72 12.32
CA ASP A 26 24.82 -6.71 11.53
C ASP A 26 24.57 -5.32 10.91
N GLN A 27 24.86 -4.26 11.66
CA GLN A 27 24.76 -2.89 11.17
C GLN A 27 25.76 -2.60 10.04
N GLN A 28 27.00 -3.12 10.13
CA GLN A 28 28.00 -3.01 9.07
C GLN A 28 27.61 -3.73 7.77
N SER A 29 26.88 -4.84 7.85
CA SER A 29 26.40 -5.57 6.66
C SER A 29 25.26 -4.84 5.94
N ALA A 30 24.33 -4.24 6.70
CA ALA A 30 23.25 -3.42 6.15
C ALA A 30 23.78 -2.09 5.60
N ASP A 31 24.71 -1.46 6.31
CA ASP A 31 25.38 -0.23 5.86
C ASP A 31 26.17 -0.45 4.57
N THR A 32 26.80 -1.62 4.39
CA THR A 32 27.51 -1.93 3.15
C THR A 32 26.58 -2.10 1.96
N PHE A 33 25.42 -2.76 2.11
CA PHE A 33 24.44 -2.87 1.03
C PHE A 33 23.81 -1.51 0.68
N ALA A 34 23.41 -0.73 1.69
CA ALA A 34 22.86 0.62 1.47
C ALA A 34 23.88 1.53 0.77
N ALA A 35 25.15 1.48 1.18
CA ALA A 35 26.24 2.20 0.53
C ALA A 35 26.44 1.77 -0.93
N GLN A 36 26.35 0.47 -1.24
CA GLN A 36 26.45 -0.03 -2.62
C GLN A 36 25.33 0.52 -3.51
N ILE A 37 24.09 0.53 -3.02
CA ILE A 37 22.94 1.09 -3.74
C ILE A 37 23.13 2.59 -3.97
N VAL A 38 23.54 3.35 -2.95
CA VAL A 38 23.80 4.79 -3.09
C VAL A 38 24.95 5.08 -4.06
N ASN A 39 26.02 4.29 -4.03
CA ASN A 39 27.13 4.40 -4.98
C ASN A 39 26.66 4.16 -6.43
N MET A 40 25.77 3.18 -6.64
CA MET A 40 25.14 2.96 -7.94
C MET A 40 24.29 4.17 -8.36
N ILE A 41 23.43 4.69 -7.47
CA ILE A 41 22.57 5.84 -7.75
C ILE A 41 23.40 7.06 -8.15
N LEU A 42 24.42 7.41 -7.36
CA LEU A 42 25.26 8.57 -7.65
C LEU A 42 26.06 8.40 -8.93
N ARG A 43 26.49 7.17 -9.26
CA ARG A 43 27.13 6.89 -10.55
C ARG A 43 26.18 7.15 -11.72
N GLU A 44 24.93 6.69 -11.64
CA GLU A 44 23.91 6.94 -12.66
C GLU A 44 23.59 8.44 -12.76
N LEU A 45 23.40 9.13 -11.64
CA LEU A 45 23.10 10.56 -11.61
C LEU A 45 24.22 11.41 -12.22
N ARG A 46 25.49 11.02 -12.03
CA ARG A 46 26.64 11.67 -12.70
C ARG A 46 26.67 11.46 -14.21
N GLY A 47 26.08 10.37 -14.70
CA GLY A 47 25.90 10.11 -16.13
C GLY A 47 24.76 10.93 -16.74
N ILE A 48 23.71 11.19 -15.96
CA ILE A 48 22.53 11.95 -16.38
C ILE A 48 22.79 13.46 -16.35
N HIS A 49 23.43 13.96 -15.29
CA HIS A 49 23.60 15.39 -15.02
C HIS A 49 25.05 15.85 -15.29
N PRO A 50 25.33 16.54 -16.42
CA PRO A 50 26.70 16.85 -16.82
C PRO A 50 27.42 17.85 -15.91
N ALA A 51 26.68 18.75 -15.22
CA ALA A 51 27.27 19.78 -14.36
C ALA A 51 27.54 19.32 -12.92
N TRP A 52 27.55 18.01 -12.64
CA TRP A 52 27.78 17.48 -11.30
C TRP A 52 29.10 17.93 -10.65
N ARG A 53 30.14 18.15 -11.47
CA ARG A 53 31.46 18.63 -11.01
C ARG A 53 31.43 20.05 -10.46
N ALA A 54 30.45 20.87 -10.87
CA ALA A 54 30.30 22.21 -10.33
C ALA A 54 29.78 22.18 -8.87
N SER A 55 28.97 21.16 -8.55
CA SER A 55 28.36 20.97 -7.23
C SER A 55 29.25 20.19 -6.25
N ILE A 56 30.18 19.37 -6.75
CA ILE A 56 31.04 18.50 -5.95
C ILE A 56 32.49 18.72 -6.40
N ARG A 57 33.26 19.46 -5.59
CA ARG A 57 34.61 19.90 -5.93
C ARG A 57 35.71 19.05 -5.30
N SER A 58 35.40 18.39 -4.19
CA SER A 58 36.34 17.56 -3.44
C SER A 58 35.80 16.14 -3.21
N GLU A 59 36.70 15.17 -3.07
CA GLU A 59 36.34 13.79 -2.70
C GLU A 59 35.65 13.75 -1.33
N GLN A 60 36.04 14.62 -0.40
CA GLN A 60 35.40 14.71 0.92
C GLN A 60 33.94 15.19 0.85
N GLU A 61 33.63 16.09 -0.08
CA GLU A 61 32.25 16.53 -0.34
C GLU A 61 31.44 15.38 -0.95
N TYR A 62 32.06 14.58 -1.82
CA TYR A 62 31.43 13.41 -2.43
C TYR A 62 31.09 12.32 -1.40
N GLU A 63 32.01 12.02 -0.47
CA GLU A 63 31.75 11.09 0.63
C GLU A 63 30.64 11.59 1.56
N THR A 64 30.66 12.89 1.89
CA THR A 64 29.58 13.51 2.68
C THR A 64 28.24 13.41 1.97
N LEU A 65 28.21 13.60 0.65
CA LEU A 65 26.99 13.44 -0.15
C LEU A 65 26.46 12.00 -0.11
N LYS A 66 27.33 10.99 -0.22
CA LYS A 66 26.93 9.57 -0.08
C LYS A 66 26.26 9.31 1.25
N LEU A 67 26.88 9.74 2.35
CA LEU A 67 26.33 9.57 3.69
C LEU A 67 24.95 10.25 3.83
N ASN A 68 24.81 11.47 3.29
CA ASN A 68 23.54 12.18 3.31
C ASN A 68 22.46 11.47 2.47
N TYR A 69 22.83 10.84 1.35
CA TYR A 69 21.91 10.02 0.56
C TYR A 69 21.47 8.77 1.32
N VAL A 70 22.40 8.03 1.93
CA VAL A 70 22.07 6.86 2.76
C VAL A 70 21.09 7.26 3.86
N LYS A 71 21.43 8.31 4.62
CA LYS A 71 20.60 8.81 5.71
C LYS A 71 19.21 9.23 5.23
N ALA A 72 19.12 10.03 4.17
CA ALA A 72 17.83 10.49 3.65
C ALA A 72 16.97 9.34 3.13
N MET A 73 17.57 8.35 2.46
CA MET A 73 16.84 7.17 1.99
C MET A 73 16.30 6.32 3.14
N MET A 74 17.09 6.14 4.20
CA MET A 74 16.65 5.44 5.41
C MET A 74 15.51 6.20 6.12
N GLU A 75 15.66 7.52 6.30
CA GLU A 75 14.64 8.37 6.95
C GLU A 75 13.32 8.41 6.19
N GLN A 76 13.36 8.45 4.85
CA GLN A 76 12.18 8.50 4.00
C GLN A 76 11.60 7.11 3.66
N GLY A 77 12.27 6.03 4.07
CA GLY A 77 11.82 4.66 3.82
C GLY A 77 11.92 4.21 2.37
N VAL A 78 12.94 4.68 1.62
CA VAL A 78 13.24 4.19 0.28
C VAL A 78 13.98 2.86 0.40
N ASN A 79 13.25 1.75 0.34
CA ASN A 79 13.74 0.41 0.64
C ASN A 79 13.71 -0.55 -0.56
N THR A 80 13.16 -0.12 -1.70
CA THR A 80 12.93 -1.01 -2.85
C THR A 80 13.63 -0.50 -4.11
N MET A 81 14.23 -1.42 -4.88
CA MET A 81 14.88 -1.08 -6.16
C MET A 81 13.93 -0.40 -7.16
N VAL A 82 12.64 -0.77 -7.14
CA VAL A 82 11.61 -0.17 -7.99
C VAL A 82 11.47 1.34 -7.74
N GLN A 83 11.55 1.78 -6.47
CA GLN A 83 11.50 3.20 -6.09
C GLN A 83 12.74 3.92 -6.63
N VAL A 84 13.92 3.31 -6.50
CA VAL A 84 15.17 3.86 -7.03
C VAL A 84 15.14 4.03 -8.54
N GLN A 85 14.68 3.00 -9.28
CA GLN A 85 14.53 3.08 -10.73
C GLN A 85 13.55 4.17 -11.17
N ARG A 86 12.50 4.40 -10.38
CA ARG A 86 11.56 5.51 -10.61
C ARG A 86 12.24 6.87 -10.40
N GLY A 87 12.97 7.04 -9.30
CA GLY A 87 13.76 8.24 -9.05
C GLY A 87 14.74 8.55 -10.18
N LEU A 88 15.42 7.52 -10.71
CA LEU A 88 16.32 7.65 -11.85
C LEU A 88 15.59 8.00 -13.15
N ARG A 89 14.37 7.47 -13.38
CA ARG A 89 13.55 7.86 -14.54
C ARG A 89 13.18 9.35 -14.48
N MET A 90 12.77 9.83 -13.32
CA MET A 90 12.47 11.25 -13.09
C MET A 90 13.71 12.12 -13.24
N ALA A 91 14.87 11.65 -12.76
CA ALA A 91 16.13 12.36 -12.96
C ALA A 91 16.46 12.57 -14.45
N ARG A 92 16.21 11.58 -15.30
CA ARG A 92 16.38 11.70 -16.77
C ARG A 92 15.38 12.65 -17.43
N ALA A 93 14.15 12.71 -16.91
CA ALA A 93 13.11 13.59 -17.44
C ALA A 93 13.31 15.06 -17.01
N ASN A 94 13.99 15.28 -15.89
CA ASN A 94 14.28 16.60 -15.37
C ASN A 94 15.37 17.29 -16.20
N SER A 95 15.09 18.51 -16.68
CA SER A 95 15.98 19.31 -17.54
C SER A 95 17.14 20.00 -16.81
N SER A 96 17.32 19.77 -15.51
CA SER A 96 18.39 20.39 -14.74
C SER A 96 19.74 19.73 -15.01
N ASP A 97 20.80 20.53 -15.20
CA ASP A 97 22.16 20.03 -15.40
C ASP A 97 22.86 19.59 -14.10
N PHE A 98 22.28 19.91 -12.94
CA PHE A 98 22.86 19.65 -11.62
C PHE A 98 22.31 18.37 -10.98
N ILE A 99 23.12 17.71 -10.16
CA ILE A 99 22.67 16.56 -9.38
C ILE A 99 21.59 16.99 -8.37
N PRO A 100 20.47 16.26 -8.26
CA PRO A 100 19.45 16.55 -7.26
C PRO A 100 20.01 16.38 -5.84
N GLY A 101 19.53 17.20 -4.90
CA GLY A 101 19.76 16.97 -3.48
C GLY A 101 19.12 15.65 -3.00
N PRO A 102 19.60 15.06 -1.90
CA PRO A 102 19.13 13.76 -1.39
C PRO A 102 17.63 13.74 -1.12
N GLY A 103 17.08 14.77 -0.49
CA GLY A 103 15.64 14.87 -0.23
C GLY A 103 14.80 14.98 -1.50
N LYS A 104 15.28 15.71 -2.51
CA LYS A 104 14.61 15.84 -3.81
C LYS A 104 14.57 14.51 -4.55
N PHE A 105 15.68 13.78 -4.55
CA PHE A 105 15.74 12.45 -5.15
C PHE A 105 14.83 11.45 -4.42
N CYS A 106 14.81 11.47 -3.08
CA CYS A 106 13.90 10.61 -2.30
C CYS A 106 12.43 10.91 -2.61
N ALA A 107 12.07 12.19 -2.78
CA ALA A 107 10.71 12.56 -3.18
C ALA A 107 10.31 11.92 -4.53
N TRP A 108 11.20 11.94 -5.53
CA TRP A 108 10.95 11.27 -6.81
C TRP A 108 10.87 9.74 -6.71
N CYS A 109 11.62 9.14 -5.79
CA CYS A 109 11.53 7.71 -5.54
C CYS A 109 10.16 7.30 -5.00
N LEU A 110 9.53 8.20 -4.22
CA LEU A 110 8.26 7.97 -3.55
C LEU A 110 7.04 8.45 -4.34
N ASP A 111 7.23 9.26 -5.38
CA ASP A 111 6.17 9.77 -6.24
C ASP A 111 5.51 8.60 -6.98
N ASP A 112 4.26 8.28 -6.62
CA ASP A 112 3.55 7.10 -7.12
C ASP A 112 2.59 7.51 -8.23
N GLU A 113 3.08 7.73 -9.46
CA GLU A 113 2.21 7.80 -10.67
C GLU A 113 1.33 6.55 -10.84
N ALA A 114 1.57 5.50 -10.03
CA ALA A 114 0.65 4.39 -9.83
C ALA A 114 -0.80 4.85 -9.56
N TRP A 115 -1.01 5.97 -8.87
CA TRP A 115 -2.36 6.50 -8.61
C TRP A 115 -3.12 6.81 -9.90
N LEU A 116 -2.44 7.30 -10.94
CA LEU A 116 -3.07 7.63 -12.21
C LEU A 116 -3.59 6.37 -12.90
N SER A 117 -2.77 5.31 -12.90
CA SER A 117 -3.19 4.02 -13.45
C SER A 117 -4.35 3.39 -12.66
N ALA A 118 -4.35 3.55 -11.33
CA ALA A 118 -5.43 3.10 -10.46
C ALA A 118 -6.74 3.88 -10.72
N TYR A 119 -6.63 5.20 -10.90
CA TYR A 119 -7.74 6.07 -11.27
C TYR A 119 -8.33 5.68 -12.63
N GLN A 120 -7.48 5.47 -13.65
CA GLN A 120 -7.90 5.00 -14.97
C GLN A 120 -8.63 3.66 -14.89
N ARG A 121 -8.14 2.70 -14.10
CA ARG A 121 -8.83 1.42 -13.85
C ARG A 121 -10.21 1.62 -13.22
N MET A 122 -10.33 2.57 -12.29
CA MET A 122 -11.61 2.93 -11.66
C MET A 122 -12.60 3.52 -12.68
N MET A 123 -12.15 4.45 -13.53
CA MET A 123 -12.99 5.04 -14.59
C MET A 123 -13.45 4.00 -15.61
N MET A 124 -12.58 3.05 -15.97
CA MET A 124 -12.90 1.96 -16.89
C MET A 124 -13.68 0.80 -16.23
N ARG A 125 -14.11 0.91 -14.97
CA ARG A 125 -14.79 -0.14 -14.20
C ARG A 125 -14.05 -1.50 -14.20
N ARG A 126 -12.72 -1.47 -14.26
CA ARG A 126 -11.88 -2.68 -14.16
C ARG A 126 -11.63 -3.06 -12.70
N VAL A 127 -11.34 -4.34 -12.46
CA VAL A 127 -11.01 -4.85 -11.12
C VAL A 127 -9.78 -4.13 -10.54
N PRO A 128 -9.76 -3.75 -9.24
CA PRO A 128 -8.57 -3.19 -8.59
C PRO A 128 -7.43 -4.22 -8.57
N GLN A 129 -6.19 -3.77 -8.77
CA GLN A 129 -5.01 -4.64 -8.78
C GLN A 129 -4.48 -4.95 -7.39
N SER A 130 -4.61 -4.00 -6.45
CA SER A 130 -4.12 -4.11 -5.08
C SER A 130 -5.25 -3.86 -4.09
N ARG A 131 -5.07 -4.38 -2.87
CA ARG A 131 -5.95 -4.09 -1.73
C ARG A 131 -6.01 -2.59 -1.44
N LEU A 132 -4.89 -1.88 -1.60
CA LEU A 132 -4.83 -0.43 -1.46
C LEU A 132 -5.80 0.26 -2.42
N GLU A 133 -5.81 -0.13 -3.70
CA GLU A 133 -6.73 0.44 -4.68
C GLU A 133 -8.19 0.19 -4.31
N GLN A 134 -8.50 -0.99 -3.76
CA GLN A 134 -9.84 -1.31 -3.31
C GLN A 134 -10.28 -0.39 -2.16
N LEU A 135 -9.40 -0.11 -1.20
CA LEU A 135 -9.67 0.79 -0.08
C LEU A 135 -9.84 2.24 -0.55
N VAL A 136 -8.97 2.70 -1.44
CA VAL A 136 -9.07 4.04 -2.07
C VAL A 136 -10.41 4.18 -2.78
N ARG A 137 -10.81 3.19 -3.59
CA ARG A 137 -12.10 3.20 -4.29
C ARG A 137 -13.27 3.25 -3.31
N ASN A 138 -13.28 2.39 -2.30
CA ASN A 138 -14.35 2.37 -1.31
C ASN A 138 -14.53 3.74 -0.62
N GLU A 139 -13.45 4.49 -0.41
CA GLU A 139 -13.50 5.81 0.22
C GLU A 139 -13.98 6.91 -0.75
N CYS A 140 -13.46 6.97 -1.98
CA CYS A 140 -13.68 8.12 -2.87
C CYS A 140 -14.64 7.88 -4.05
N GLU A 141 -15.05 6.64 -4.33
CA GLU A 141 -15.82 6.31 -5.54
C GLU A 141 -17.11 7.11 -5.67
N PHE A 142 -17.82 7.33 -4.57
CA PHE A 142 -19.08 8.07 -4.58
C PHE A 142 -18.86 9.57 -4.87
N ASP A 143 -17.83 10.17 -4.29
CA ASP A 143 -17.50 11.59 -4.46
C ASP A 143 -16.96 11.86 -5.86
N VAL A 144 -16.09 10.98 -6.36
CA VAL A 144 -15.50 11.07 -7.70
C VAL A 144 -16.59 11.04 -8.79
N ARG A 145 -17.68 10.30 -8.60
CA ARG A 145 -18.80 10.26 -9.55
C ARG A 145 -19.60 11.56 -9.63
N LYS A 146 -19.53 12.42 -8.61
CA LYS A 146 -20.28 13.68 -8.54
C LYS A 146 -19.47 14.89 -9.02
N LEU A 147 -18.15 14.83 -8.93
CA LEU A 147 -17.25 15.94 -9.20
C LEU A 147 -16.83 16.02 -10.68
N ASN A 148 -16.35 17.21 -11.10
CA ASN A 148 -15.68 17.39 -12.38
C ASN A 148 -14.40 16.55 -12.47
N GLN A 149 -13.99 16.19 -13.69
CA GLN A 149 -12.86 15.31 -13.94
C GLN A 149 -11.56 15.74 -13.23
N GLU A 150 -11.17 17.01 -13.31
CA GLU A 150 -9.95 17.52 -12.65
C GLU A 150 -10.02 17.43 -11.13
N LYS A 151 -11.16 17.82 -10.53
CA LYS A 151 -11.37 17.76 -9.07
C LYS A 151 -11.43 16.31 -8.59
N ALA A 152 -12.03 15.43 -9.39
CA ALA A 152 -12.07 13.99 -9.13
C ALA A 152 -10.66 13.37 -9.15
N GLN A 153 -9.81 13.76 -10.10
CA GLN A 153 -8.42 13.32 -10.15
C GLN A 153 -7.64 13.77 -8.92
N GLN A 154 -7.72 15.05 -8.55
CA GLN A 154 -7.05 15.58 -7.36
C GLN A 154 -7.53 14.93 -6.06
N LEU A 155 -8.84 14.66 -5.94
CA LEU A 155 -9.40 13.94 -4.79
C LEU A 155 -8.84 12.52 -4.72
N PHE A 156 -8.84 11.81 -5.86
CA PHE A 156 -8.32 10.45 -5.92
C PHE A 156 -6.83 10.39 -5.59
N GLU A 157 -6.03 11.30 -6.15
CA GLU A 157 -4.61 11.43 -5.86
C GLU A 157 -4.35 11.61 -4.36
N LYS A 158 -5.06 12.55 -3.71
CA LYS A 158 -4.92 12.80 -2.27
C LYS A 158 -5.29 11.56 -1.44
N THR A 159 -6.41 10.92 -1.77
CA THR A 159 -6.86 9.71 -1.08
C THR A 159 -5.87 8.56 -1.29
N TYR A 160 -5.35 8.38 -2.50
CA TYR A 160 -4.36 7.35 -2.81
C TYR A 160 -3.10 7.53 -1.96
N HIS A 161 -2.52 8.74 -1.92
CA HIS A 161 -1.35 9.02 -1.10
C HIS A 161 -1.61 8.80 0.39
N LYS A 162 -2.78 9.21 0.91
CA LYS A 162 -3.20 8.92 2.28
C LYS A 162 -3.16 7.42 2.59
N TRP A 163 -3.64 6.58 1.67
CA TRP A 163 -3.62 5.13 1.85
C TRP A 163 -2.23 4.51 1.71
N VAL A 164 -1.40 5.00 0.79
CA VAL A 164 0.01 4.58 0.67
C VAL A 164 0.77 4.88 1.97
N GLN A 165 0.55 6.05 2.57
CA GLN A 165 1.17 6.39 3.85
C GLN A 165 0.71 5.47 4.98
N ARG A 166 -0.59 5.13 5.02
CA ARG A 166 -1.11 4.17 6.00
C ARG A 166 -0.53 2.76 5.82
N GLU A 167 -0.35 2.32 4.57
CA GLU A 167 0.31 1.06 4.23
C GLU A 167 1.75 1.02 4.71
N ARG A 168 2.52 2.08 4.46
CA ARG A 168 3.90 2.22 4.94
C ARG A 168 3.99 2.18 6.46
N ASN A 169 3.04 2.81 7.14
CA ASN A 169 2.97 2.82 8.61
C ASN A 169 2.43 1.50 9.20
N GLY A 170 2.04 0.51 8.38
CA GLY A 170 1.47 -0.75 8.86
C GLY A 170 0.07 -0.62 9.47
N THR A 171 -0.65 0.47 9.19
CA THR A 171 -1.96 0.79 9.78
C THR A 171 -3.14 0.41 8.87
N LEU A 172 -2.94 -0.54 7.95
CA LEU A 172 -4.01 -0.97 7.06
C LEU A 172 -5.09 -1.73 7.83
N PRO A 173 -6.38 -1.41 7.61
CA PRO A 173 -7.47 -2.18 8.15
C PRO A 173 -7.33 -3.65 7.76
N PRO A 174 -7.53 -4.59 8.70
CA PRO A 174 -7.42 -6.00 8.40
C PRO A 174 -8.40 -6.39 7.30
N GLN A 175 -7.98 -7.32 6.44
CA GLN A 175 -8.90 -7.90 5.45
C GLN A 175 -9.94 -8.72 6.21
N VAL A 176 -11.15 -8.16 6.32
CA VAL A 176 -12.28 -8.91 6.86
C VAL A 176 -12.62 -9.99 5.84
N SER A 177 -12.27 -11.23 6.16
CA SER A 177 -12.76 -12.40 5.45
C SER A 177 -14.28 -12.33 5.49
N ARG A 178 -14.93 -12.21 4.32
CA ARG A 178 -16.39 -12.33 4.28
C ARG A 178 -16.71 -13.72 4.81
N LEU A 179 -17.50 -13.79 5.88
CA LEU A 179 -18.04 -15.05 6.34
C LEU A 179 -18.71 -15.73 5.16
N SER A 180 -18.48 -17.04 4.99
CA SER A 180 -19.14 -17.76 3.89
C SER A 180 -20.65 -17.59 4.05
N SER A 181 -21.36 -17.34 2.95
CA SER A 181 -22.80 -17.06 2.94
C SER A 181 -23.66 -17.98 3.84
N PRO A 182 -23.40 -19.31 3.96
CA PRO A 182 -24.19 -20.18 4.84
C PRO A 182 -23.93 -20.02 6.36
N LEU A 183 -22.85 -19.34 6.78
CA LEU A 183 -22.61 -19.07 8.21
C LEU A 183 -23.43 -17.88 8.74
N VAL A 184 -23.95 -17.02 7.85
CA VAL A 184 -24.85 -15.90 8.19
C VAL A 184 -26.29 -16.32 7.90
N THR A 185 -26.66 -17.53 8.28
CA THR A 185 -28.06 -17.97 8.28
C THR A 185 -28.32 -18.42 9.69
N THR A 186 -29.05 -17.60 10.44
CA THR A 186 -29.48 -17.99 11.79
C THR A 186 -30.39 -19.21 11.69
N GLU A 187 -30.53 -19.96 12.77
CA GLU A 187 -31.51 -21.06 12.83
C GLU A 187 -32.92 -20.58 12.43
N PHE A 188 -33.27 -19.35 12.80
CA PHE A 188 -34.52 -18.71 12.39
C PHE A 188 -34.62 -18.48 10.87
N ASP A 189 -33.54 -18.06 10.21
CA ASP A 189 -33.51 -17.89 8.76
C ASP A 189 -33.60 -19.23 8.03
N ARG A 190 -32.99 -20.30 8.57
CA ARG A 190 -33.12 -21.67 8.03
C ARG A 190 -34.56 -22.14 8.11
N LEU A 191 -35.17 -22.02 9.29
CA LEU A 191 -36.58 -22.36 9.51
C LEU A 191 -37.52 -21.52 8.62
N ARG A 192 -37.20 -20.24 8.37
CA ARG A 192 -37.98 -19.40 7.44
C ARG A 192 -37.87 -19.90 6.00
N CYS A 193 -36.68 -20.31 5.56
CA CYS A 193 -36.47 -20.87 4.22
C CYS A 193 -37.12 -22.25 4.06
N GLU A 194 -37.08 -23.10 5.09
CA GLU A 194 -37.69 -24.43 5.10
C GLU A 194 -39.22 -24.38 5.11
N ARG A 195 -39.81 -23.48 5.91
CA ARG A 195 -41.28 -23.29 5.98
C ARG A 195 -41.86 -22.66 4.71
N GLY A 196 -41.03 -22.04 3.88
CA GLY A 196 -41.45 -21.39 2.65
C GLY A 196 -42.31 -20.14 2.89
N VAL A 197 -42.91 -19.61 1.81
CA VAL A 197 -43.85 -18.49 1.90
C VAL A 197 -45.18 -19.03 2.47
N PRO A 198 -45.67 -18.51 3.61
CA PRO A 198 -46.93 -18.97 4.19
C PRO A 198 -48.12 -18.69 3.25
N ASP A 199 -49.09 -19.62 3.23
CA ASP A 199 -50.26 -19.50 2.37
C ASP A 199 -51.09 -18.25 2.73
N PRO A 200 -51.38 -17.35 1.77
CA PRO A 200 -52.10 -16.11 2.05
C PRO A 200 -53.47 -16.29 2.70
N ASN A 201 -54.10 -17.45 2.47
CA ASN A 201 -55.42 -17.78 3.01
C ASN A 201 -55.40 -18.09 4.52
N THR A 202 -54.22 -18.39 5.08
CA THR A 202 -54.05 -18.61 6.53
C THR A 202 -53.73 -17.33 7.31
N LEU A 203 -53.52 -16.21 6.61
CA LEU A 203 -53.12 -14.94 7.19
C LEU A 203 -54.23 -13.89 7.09
N THR A 204 -54.18 -12.87 7.96
CA THR A 204 -55.14 -11.75 7.97
C THR A 204 -54.43 -10.40 7.89
N GLY A 205 -55.14 -9.37 7.41
CA GLY A 205 -54.66 -7.99 7.40
C GLY A 205 -53.44 -7.73 6.50
N ILE A 206 -52.39 -7.13 7.07
CA ILE A 206 -51.16 -6.73 6.34
C ILE A 206 -50.36 -7.97 5.93
N PHE A 207 -50.30 -9.00 6.79
CA PHE A 207 -49.52 -10.21 6.52
C PHE A 207 -50.07 -11.00 5.32
N LYS A 208 -51.39 -11.03 5.14
CA LYS A 208 -52.03 -11.58 3.93
C LYS A 208 -51.58 -10.84 2.67
N ARG A 209 -51.67 -9.50 2.67
CA ARG A 209 -51.25 -8.67 1.53
C ARG A 209 -49.77 -8.86 1.17
N VAL A 210 -48.90 -8.97 2.17
CA VAL A 210 -47.46 -9.21 1.95
C VAL A 210 -47.21 -10.61 1.37
N ALA A 211 -47.91 -11.64 1.85
CA ALA A 211 -47.82 -12.99 1.30
C ALA A 211 -48.31 -13.07 -0.15
N GLU A 212 -49.44 -12.42 -0.48
CA GLU A 212 -49.95 -12.31 -1.85
C GLU A 212 -48.97 -11.59 -2.80
N LEU A 213 -48.36 -10.50 -2.34
CA LEU A 213 -47.32 -9.78 -3.09
C LEU A 213 -46.09 -10.67 -3.35
N GLY A 214 -45.67 -11.45 -2.35
CA GLY A 214 -44.58 -12.42 -2.48
C GLY A 214 -44.85 -13.49 -3.53
N GLN A 215 -46.05 -14.10 -3.51
CA GLN A 215 -46.46 -15.09 -4.51
C GLN A 215 -46.50 -14.49 -5.93
N ARG A 216 -47.04 -13.28 -6.10
CA ARG A 216 -47.06 -12.57 -7.39
C ARG A 216 -45.65 -12.33 -7.93
N TYR A 217 -44.70 -11.94 -7.08
CA TYR A 217 -43.31 -11.73 -7.48
C TYR A 217 -42.62 -13.03 -7.90
N GLN A 218 -42.84 -14.13 -7.16
CA GLN A 218 -42.29 -15.45 -7.53
C GLN A 218 -42.86 -15.96 -8.86
N SER A 219 -44.17 -15.83 -9.08
CA SER A 219 -44.80 -16.21 -10.37
C SER A 219 -44.25 -15.39 -11.53
N ASN A 220 -44.06 -14.06 -11.37
CA ASN A 220 -43.44 -13.23 -12.40
C ASN A 220 -41.96 -13.58 -12.65
N LYS A 221 -41.22 -13.93 -11.59
CA LYS A 221 -39.81 -14.35 -11.69
C LYS A 221 -39.66 -15.72 -12.37
N MET A 222 -40.64 -16.62 -12.21
CA MET A 222 -40.68 -17.93 -12.88
C MET A 222 -41.18 -17.80 -14.33
N GLY A 223 -42.12 -16.90 -14.62
CA GLY A 223 -42.59 -16.61 -15.98
C GLY A 223 -41.51 -15.99 -16.89
N ASN A 224 -40.56 -15.24 -16.33
CA ASN A 224 -39.45 -14.65 -17.09
C ASN A 224 -38.22 -15.58 -17.27
N LYS A 225 -38.29 -16.83 -16.82
CA LYS A 225 -37.22 -17.84 -16.98
C LYS A 225 -37.44 -18.79 -18.18
N SER A 226 -38.31 -18.42 -19.12
CA SER A 226 -38.37 -19.01 -20.46
C SER A 226 -37.26 -18.44 -21.35
N TRP A 227 -35.99 -18.77 -21.05
CA TRP A 227 -34.88 -18.58 -21.99
C TRP A 227 -34.23 -19.94 -22.25
N ASN A 228 -34.17 -20.29 -23.54
CA ASN A 228 -33.71 -21.54 -24.14
C ASN A 228 -32.47 -22.14 -23.46
N LEU A 229 -32.54 -23.42 -23.13
CA LEU A 229 -31.37 -24.30 -23.02
C LEU A 229 -31.12 -24.90 -24.42
N PRO A 230 -29.93 -24.71 -25.01
CA PRO A 230 -29.57 -25.41 -26.25
C PRO A 230 -29.42 -26.91 -25.99
N GLN A 231 -29.88 -27.72 -26.96
CA GLN A 231 -29.62 -29.16 -27.03
C GLN A 231 -28.15 -29.44 -27.32
#